data_AF-A0AAJ1BGJ1-F1
#
_entry.id   AF-A0AAJ1BGJ1-F1
#
_cell.length_a   1.000
_cell.length_b   1.000
_cell.length_c   1.000
_cell.angle_alpha   90.00
_cell.angle_beta   90.00
_cell.angle_gamma   90.00
#
_symmetry.space_group_name_H-M   'P 1'
#
loop_
_entity.id
_entity.type
_entity.pdbx_description
1 polymer ?
#
loop_
_entity_poly.entity_id
_entity_poly.type
_entity_poly.pdbx_seq_one_letter_code
_entity_poly.pdbx_strand_id
1 'polypeptide(L)'
;MDIKACPCGAGQYDTCCKPYHEGALPSHPEALMRSRYSAFVLGLWQYLIDTHHPEYVNGLTTELLANGPHTSWAALQVHESSMDGADGMVHFSAWYKEGRVLDAICERSSFVQQDGRWYYTEGELFRAKLPGRNDPCICASGKKFKQCCGK
;
A
#
# COMPACT_ATOMS: atom_id res chain seq x y z
N MET A 1 -14.27 16.53 -15.67
CA MET A 1 -13.08 15.71 -15.38
C MET A 1 -13.50 14.75 -14.28
N ASP A 2 -13.54 13.45 -14.57
CA ASP A 2 -13.81 12.44 -13.55
C ASP A 2 -12.63 12.42 -12.57
N ILE A 3 -12.87 12.95 -11.39
CA ILE A 3 -11.91 12.94 -10.29
C ILE A 3 -11.77 11.50 -9.81
N LYS A 4 -10.69 10.81 -10.19
CA LYS A 4 -10.41 9.46 -9.69
C LYS A 4 -9.84 9.54 -8.28
N ALA A 5 -10.52 8.88 -7.34
CA ALA A 5 -9.98 8.65 -6.01
C ALA A 5 -8.66 7.87 -6.09
N CYS A 6 -7.70 8.24 -5.24
CA CYS A 6 -6.44 7.53 -5.13
C CYS A 6 -6.68 6.17 -4.48
N PRO A 7 -6.14 5.05 -5.01
CA PRO A 7 -6.30 3.73 -4.42
C PRO A 7 -5.88 3.67 -2.94
N CYS A 8 -4.85 4.41 -2.53
CA CYS A 8 -4.40 4.45 -1.13
C CYS A 8 -5.40 5.09 -0.14
N GLY A 9 -6.52 5.65 -0.63
CA GLY A 9 -7.62 6.19 0.18
C GLY A 9 -7.38 7.60 0.75
N ALA A 10 -6.23 8.24 0.49
CA ALA A 10 -5.86 9.51 1.11
C ALA A 10 -6.34 10.77 0.35
N GLY A 11 -6.87 10.65 -0.86
CA GLY A 11 -7.29 11.81 -1.66
C GLY A 11 -7.55 11.49 -3.12
N GLN A 12 -7.35 12.49 -3.99
CA GLN A 12 -7.48 12.35 -5.44
C GLN A 12 -6.16 11.83 -6.03
N TYR A 13 -6.23 10.93 -7.01
CA TYR A 13 -5.04 10.27 -7.56
C TYR A 13 -4.00 11.29 -8.09
N ASP A 14 -4.46 12.29 -8.85
CA ASP A 14 -3.60 13.28 -9.52
C ASP A 14 -2.76 14.12 -8.54
N THR A 15 -3.25 14.36 -7.33
CA THR A 15 -2.55 15.14 -6.29
C THR A 15 -2.05 14.28 -5.13
N CYS A 16 -2.13 12.95 -5.25
CA CYS A 16 -1.75 12.02 -4.20
C CYS A 16 -0.61 11.12 -4.67
N CYS A 17 -0.89 9.95 -5.26
CA CYS A 17 0.17 9.00 -5.64
C CYS A 17 0.71 9.20 -7.05
N LYS A 18 -0.04 9.86 -7.95
CA LYS A 18 0.38 10.06 -9.33
C LYS A 18 1.72 10.80 -9.46
N PRO A 19 1.98 11.91 -8.73
CA PRO A 19 3.26 12.61 -8.86
C PRO A 19 4.46 11.71 -8.55
N TYR A 20 4.33 10.79 -7.58
CA TYR A 20 5.39 9.83 -7.25
C TYR A 20 5.57 8.78 -8.34
N HIS A 21 4.46 8.27 -8.92
CA HIS A 21 4.52 7.37 -10.07
C HIS A 21 5.14 8.04 -11.31
N GLU A 22 5.11 9.37 -11.39
CA GLU A 22 5.69 10.18 -12.46
C GLU A 22 7.11 10.71 -12.12
N GLY A 23 7.69 10.29 -10.99
CA GLY A 23 9.10 10.52 -10.66
C GLY A 23 9.37 11.49 -9.53
N ALA A 24 8.35 12.10 -8.91
CA ALA A 24 8.55 12.85 -7.67
C ALA A 24 9.05 11.92 -6.55
N LEU A 25 9.88 12.45 -5.65
CA LEU A 25 10.40 11.68 -4.53
C LEU A 25 9.50 11.85 -3.31
N PRO A 26 8.97 10.76 -2.72
CA PRO A 26 8.27 10.83 -1.45
C PRO A 26 9.19 11.40 -0.36
N SER A 27 8.69 12.34 0.44
CA SER A 27 9.47 12.92 1.55
C SER A 27 9.42 12.09 2.84
N HIS A 28 8.57 11.07 2.90
CA HIS A 28 8.34 10.24 4.09
C HIS A 28 8.09 8.78 3.67
N PRO A 29 8.52 7.76 4.45
CA PRO A 29 8.31 6.35 4.11
C PRO A 29 6.82 5.98 3.96
N GLU A 30 5.93 6.59 4.74
CA GLU A 30 4.48 6.38 4.56
C GLU A 30 4.00 6.79 3.16
N ALA A 31 4.48 7.91 2.63
CA ALA A 31 4.10 8.36 1.29
C ALA A 31 4.60 7.38 0.23
N LEU A 32 5.81 6.83 0.40
CA LEU A 32 6.30 5.76 -0.45
C LEU A 32 5.41 4.51 -0.33
N MET A 33 5.11 4.04 0.87
CA MET A 33 4.23 2.88 1.06
C MET A 33 2.86 3.07 0.40
N ARG A 34 2.21 4.21 0.59
CA ARG A 34 0.91 4.52 -0.05
C ARG A 34 0.98 4.51 -1.58
N SER A 35 2.06 5.05 -2.15
CA SER A 35 2.28 5.00 -3.59
C SER A 35 2.55 3.58 -4.09
N ARG A 36 3.37 2.78 -3.39
CA ARG A 36 3.60 1.36 -3.71
C ARG A 36 2.30 0.56 -3.71
N TYR A 37 1.46 0.72 -2.68
CA TYR A 37 0.12 0.10 -2.69
C TYR A 37 -0.69 0.52 -3.92
N SER A 38 -0.73 1.82 -4.23
CA SER A 38 -1.48 2.30 -5.40
C SER A 38 -0.92 1.75 -6.72
N ALA A 39 0.39 1.57 -6.82
CA ALA A 39 1.04 0.93 -7.95
C ALA A 39 0.63 -0.55 -8.09
N PHE A 40 0.49 -1.30 -7.00
CA PHE A 40 -0.07 -2.66 -7.04
C PHE A 40 -1.51 -2.68 -7.58
N VAL A 41 -2.35 -1.73 -7.15
CA VAL A 41 -3.75 -1.65 -7.62
C VAL A 41 -3.83 -1.27 -9.10
N LEU A 42 -2.95 -0.39 -9.56
CA LEU A 42 -2.96 0.15 -10.93
C LEU A 42 -2.12 -0.64 -11.93
N GLY A 43 -1.37 -1.64 -11.47
CA GLY A 43 -0.48 -2.43 -12.32
C GLY A 43 0.80 -1.71 -12.77
N LEU A 44 1.30 -0.78 -11.97
CA LEU A 44 2.52 -0.01 -12.26
C LEU A 44 3.75 -0.77 -11.76
N TRP A 45 4.03 -1.92 -12.37
CA TRP A 45 5.04 -2.87 -11.88
C TRP A 45 6.46 -2.31 -11.86
N GLN A 46 6.83 -1.49 -12.84
CA GLN A 46 8.15 -0.85 -12.88
C GLN A 46 8.40 0.02 -11.66
N TYR A 47 7.38 0.78 -11.21
CA TYR A 47 7.47 1.61 -10.02
C TYR A 47 7.79 0.79 -8.76
N LEU A 48 7.21 -0.41 -8.65
CA LEU A 48 7.47 -1.30 -7.53
C LEU A 48 8.91 -1.83 -7.50
N ILE A 49 9.49 -2.09 -8.68
CA ILE A 49 10.90 -2.48 -8.82
C ILE A 49 11.82 -1.29 -8.49
N ASP A 50 11.56 -0.12 -9.08
CA ASP A 50 12.40 1.09 -8.91
C ASP A 50 12.42 1.64 -7.48
N THR A 51 11.41 1.27 -6.68
CA THR A 51 11.30 1.66 -5.27
C THR A 51 11.56 0.51 -4.30
N HIS A 52 12.01 -0.64 -4.81
CA HIS A 52 12.59 -1.72 -4.03
C HIS A 52 14.10 -1.48 -3.94
N HIS A 53 14.70 -1.63 -2.75
CA HIS A 53 16.14 -1.53 -2.62
C HIS A 53 16.81 -2.66 -3.46
N PRO A 54 17.84 -2.36 -4.27
CA PRO A 54 18.45 -3.34 -5.17
C PRO A 54 18.97 -4.60 -4.48
N GLU A 55 19.47 -4.47 -3.25
CA GLU A 55 19.96 -5.63 -2.47
C GLU A 55 18.83 -6.51 -1.92
N TYR A 56 17.60 -6.00 -1.83
CA TYR A 56 16.45 -6.71 -1.26
C TYR A 56 15.45 -7.19 -2.32
N VAL A 57 15.62 -6.77 -3.58
CA VAL A 57 14.71 -7.12 -4.68
C VAL A 57 14.64 -8.63 -4.92
N ASN A 58 15.67 -9.40 -4.52
CA ASN A 58 15.68 -10.87 -4.51
C ASN A 58 15.21 -11.51 -5.84
N GLY A 59 15.61 -10.91 -6.97
CA GLY A 59 15.26 -11.39 -8.31
C GLY A 59 13.82 -11.12 -8.75
N LEU A 60 13.05 -10.33 -8.00
CA LEU A 60 11.73 -9.87 -8.38
C LEU A 60 11.83 -9.03 -9.67
N THR A 61 11.00 -9.36 -10.67
CA THR A 61 10.94 -8.64 -11.95
C THR A 61 9.53 -8.14 -12.22
N THR A 62 9.40 -7.24 -13.20
CA THR A 62 8.08 -6.76 -13.62
C THR A 62 7.20 -7.89 -14.17
N GLU A 63 7.79 -8.88 -14.86
CA GLU A 63 7.08 -10.05 -15.39
C GLU A 63 6.57 -10.94 -14.25
N LEU A 64 7.37 -11.15 -13.20
CA LEU A 64 6.94 -11.92 -12.04
C LEU A 64 5.78 -11.24 -11.31
N LEU A 65 5.83 -9.90 -11.16
CA LEU A 65 4.74 -9.13 -10.58
C LEU A 65 3.48 -9.13 -11.44
N ALA A 66 3.63 -8.95 -12.76
CA ALA A 66 2.53 -8.92 -13.71
C ALA A 66 1.79 -10.26 -13.83
N ASN A 67 2.52 -11.37 -13.68
CA ASN A 67 1.98 -12.74 -13.72
C ASN A 67 1.64 -13.30 -12.34
N GLY A 68 1.77 -12.50 -11.28
CA GLY A 68 1.37 -12.86 -9.93
C GLY A 68 -0.15 -13.04 -9.78
N PRO A 69 -0.63 -13.44 -8.59
CA PRO A 69 -2.06 -13.58 -8.35
C PRO A 69 -2.79 -12.24 -8.60
N HIS A 70 -3.91 -12.31 -9.31
CA HIS A 70 -4.79 -11.15 -9.50
C HIS A 70 -5.54 -10.84 -8.20
N THR A 71 -4.90 -10.08 -7.32
CA THR A 71 -5.47 -9.68 -6.03
C THR A 71 -6.48 -8.55 -6.20
N SER A 72 -7.71 -8.76 -5.72
CA SER A 72 -8.74 -7.72 -5.66
C SER A 72 -8.53 -6.84 -4.44
N TRP A 73 -7.65 -5.85 -4.56
CA TRP A 73 -7.35 -4.89 -3.50
C TRP A 73 -8.57 -4.03 -3.18
N ALA A 74 -8.87 -3.88 -1.89
CA ALA A 74 -10.05 -3.18 -1.39
C ALA A 74 -9.73 -1.86 -0.70
N ALA A 75 -8.71 -1.83 0.15
CA ALA A 75 -8.31 -0.63 0.88
C ALA A 75 -6.89 -0.75 1.45
N LEU A 76 -6.27 0.39 1.74
CA LEU A 76 -5.07 0.48 2.56
C LEU A 76 -5.38 1.19 3.88
N GLN A 77 -4.94 0.61 4.98
CA GLN A 77 -4.98 1.23 6.30
C GLN A 77 -3.57 1.29 6.88
N VAL A 78 -3.05 2.50 7.10
CA VAL A 78 -1.78 2.69 7.82
C VAL A 78 -2.10 2.83 9.31
N HIS A 79 -1.45 2.04 10.14
CA HIS A 79 -1.62 2.03 11.60
C HIS A 79 -0.57 2.90 12.28
N GLU A 80 0.66 2.82 11.80
CA GLU A 80 1.81 3.54 12.34
C GLU A 80 2.82 3.81 11.23
N SER A 81 3.49 4.95 11.29
CA SER A 81 4.65 5.24 10.47
C SER A 81 5.64 6.08 11.26
N SER A 82 6.92 5.84 11.03
CA SER A 82 8.01 6.59 11.66
C SER A 82 9.22 6.66 10.74
N MET A 83 10.08 7.63 11.01
CA MET A 83 11.41 7.71 10.43
C MET A 83 12.41 8.21 11.49
N ASP A 84 13.61 7.68 11.45
CA ASP A 84 14.77 8.14 12.24
C ASP A 84 15.96 8.29 11.29
N GLY A 85 16.27 9.55 10.95
CA GLY A 85 17.27 9.85 9.92
C GLY A 85 16.93 9.21 8.57
N ALA A 86 17.77 8.28 8.14
CA ALA A 86 17.63 7.56 6.88
C ALA A 86 16.83 6.25 7.01
N ASP A 87 16.42 5.85 8.21
CA ASP A 87 15.65 4.62 8.44
C ASP A 87 14.16 4.96 8.61
N GLY A 88 13.30 4.13 8.05
CA GLY A 88 11.86 4.33 8.03
C GLY A 88 11.09 3.05 8.29
N MET A 89 9.91 3.18 8.89
CA MET A 89 9.02 2.05 9.16
C MET A 89 7.58 2.44 8.86
N VAL A 90 6.82 1.51 8.29
CA VAL A 90 5.37 1.66 8.11
C VAL A 90 4.67 0.35 8.47
N HIS A 91 3.77 0.39 9.45
CA HIS A 91 2.88 -0.71 9.81
C HIS A 91 1.50 -0.46 9.22
N PHE A 92 1.00 -1.39 8.41
CA PHE A 92 -0.26 -1.23 7.69
C PHE A 92 -1.03 -2.55 7.52
N SER A 93 -2.28 -2.43 7.11
CA SER A 93 -3.08 -3.52 6.56
C SER A 93 -3.52 -3.19 5.13
N ALA A 94 -3.12 -4.02 4.18
CA ALA A 94 -3.59 -3.99 2.79
C ALA A 94 -4.73 -5.00 2.63
N TRP A 95 -5.95 -4.48 2.63
CA TRP A 95 -7.18 -5.24 2.55
C TRP A 95 -7.43 -5.71 1.12
N TYR A 96 -7.81 -6.98 0.97
CA TYR A 96 -8.17 -7.56 -0.31
C TYR A 96 -9.38 -8.49 -0.17
N LYS A 97 -10.02 -8.77 -1.31
CA LYS A 97 -11.14 -9.70 -1.39
C LYS A 97 -10.76 -10.95 -2.17
N GLU A 98 -11.10 -12.10 -1.61
CA GLU A 98 -11.09 -13.39 -2.29
C GLU A 98 -12.55 -13.88 -2.39
N GLY A 99 -13.16 -13.64 -3.56
CA GLY A 99 -14.59 -13.82 -3.75
C GLY A 99 -15.40 -12.91 -2.82
N ARG A 100 -16.08 -13.50 -1.82
CA ARG A 100 -16.83 -12.76 -0.78
C ARG A 100 -16.07 -12.61 0.53
N VAL A 101 -14.94 -13.30 0.68
CA VAL A 101 -14.13 -13.24 1.90
C VAL A 101 -13.27 -11.99 1.83
N LEU A 102 -13.32 -11.20 2.89
CA LEU A 102 -12.42 -10.09 3.10
C LEU A 102 -11.27 -10.56 4.00
N ASP A 103 -10.06 -10.32 3.57
CA ASP A 103 -8.85 -10.54 4.36
C ASP A 103 -7.88 -9.36 4.19
N ALA A 104 -6.76 -9.39 4.92
CA ALA A 104 -5.71 -8.40 4.77
C ALA A 104 -4.32 -8.99 4.96
N ILE A 105 -3.39 -8.41 4.21
CA ILE A 105 -1.96 -8.52 4.52
C ILE A 105 -1.67 -7.46 5.57
N CYS A 106 -1.33 -7.88 6.79
CA CYS A 106 -0.89 -6.97 7.86
C CYS A 106 0.63 -7.06 7.95
N GLU A 107 1.32 -5.96 7.71
CA GLU A 107 2.76 -5.95 7.55
C GLU A 107 3.38 -4.72 8.22
N ARG A 108 4.53 -4.90 8.86
CA ARG A 108 5.44 -3.83 9.22
C ARG A 108 6.62 -3.84 8.27
N SER A 109 6.64 -2.89 7.34
CA SER A 109 7.71 -2.75 6.37
C SER A 109 8.78 -1.79 6.85
N SER A 110 10.02 -2.11 6.52
CA SER A 110 11.20 -1.28 6.70
C SER A 110 11.54 -0.55 5.39
N PHE A 111 12.04 0.66 5.52
CA PHE A 111 12.46 1.53 4.43
C PHE A 111 13.80 2.18 4.76
N VAL A 112 14.60 2.44 3.73
CA VAL A 112 15.85 3.20 3.85
C VAL A 112 15.86 4.36 2.86
N GLN A 113 16.42 5.50 3.26
CA GLN A 113 16.63 6.66 2.40
C GLN A 113 18.09 6.70 1.94
N GLN A 114 18.29 6.74 0.62
CA GLN A 114 19.61 6.91 0.00
C GLN A 114 19.49 7.99 -1.07
N ASP A 115 20.41 8.96 -1.05
CA ASP A 115 20.43 10.10 -1.97
C ASP A 115 19.08 10.83 -2.08
N GLY A 116 18.38 10.96 -0.95
CA GLY A 116 17.06 11.60 -0.87
C GLY A 116 15.88 10.75 -1.34
N ARG A 117 16.12 9.53 -1.84
CA ARG A 117 15.08 8.59 -2.28
C ARG A 117 14.86 7.48 -1.24
N TRP A 118 13.60 7.24 -0.90
CA TRP A 118 13.21 6.11 -0.07
C TRP A 118 13.11 4.82 -0.90
N TYR A 119 13.51 3.71 -0.30
CA TYR A 119 13.40 2.36 -0.85
C TYR A 119 12.77 1.43 0.19
N TYR A 120 11.89 0.55 -0.26
CA TYR A 120 11.42 -0.60 0.52
C TYR A 120 12.55 -1.64 0.61
N THR A 121 12.78 -2.20 1.79
CA THR A 121 13.78 -3.26 2.01
C THR A 121 13.10 -4.58 2.33
N GLU A 122 12.50 -4.69 3.51
CA GLU A 122 11.90 -5.92 4.02
C GLU A 122 10.62 -5.64 4.80
N GLY A 123 9.91 -6.71 5.14
CA GLY A 123 8.63 -6.64 5.83
C GLY A 123 8.39 -7.84 6.72
N GLU A 124 7.88 -7.56 7.92
CA GLU A 124 7.44 -8.57 8.88
C GLU A 124 5.92 -8.71 8.79
N LEU A 125 5.44 -9.94 8.58
CA LEU A 125 4.01 -10.24 8.48
C LEU A 125 3.39 -10.52 9.85
N PHE A 126 2.23 -9.91 10.09
CA PHE A 126 1.42 -10.08 11.29
C PHE A 126 0.07 -10.68 10.93
N ARG A 127 -0.60 -11.24 11.94
CA ARG A 127 -1.99 -11.66 11.78
C ARG A 127 -2.89 -10.43 11.69
N ALA A 128 -3.56 -10.25 10.55
CA ALA A 128 -4.57 -9.21 10.41
C ALA A 128 -5.72 -9.43 11.39
N LYS A 129 -6.13 -8.35 12.04
CA LYS A 129 -7.34 -8.33 12.87
C LYS A 129 -8.48 -7.75 12.05
N LEU A 130 -9.47 -8.59 11.73
CA LEU A 130 -10.69 -8.13 11.07
C LEU A 130 -11.41 -7.07 11.92
N PRO A 131 -12.03 -6.04 11.31
CA PRO A 131 -12.85 -5.08 12.04
C PRO A 131 -13.97 -5.80 12.77
N GLY A 132 -14.27 -5.36 13.99
CA GLY A 132 -15.45 -5.78 14.71
C GLY A 132 -16.72 -5.43 13.93
N ARG A 133 -17.80 -6.20 14.14
CA ARG A 133 -19.07 -6.05 13.41
C ARG A 133 -19.62 -4.62 13.40
N ASN A 134 -19.37 -3.85 14.46
CA ASN A 134 -19.88 -2.50 14.63
C ASN A 134 -18.85 -1.40 14.37
N ASP A 135 -17.60 -1.76 14.07
CA ASP A 135 -16.53 -0.80 13.78
C ASP A 135 -16.77 -0.10 12.43
N PRO A 136 -16.18 1.08 12.19
CA PRO A 136 -16.19 1.71 10.87
C PRO A 136 -15.69 0.75 9.79
N CYS A 137 -16.33 0.77 8.63
CA CYS A 137 -15.95 -0.10 7.53
C CYS A 137 -14.63 0.34 6.88
N ILE A 138 -13.76 -0.62 6.56
CA ILE A 138 -12.42 -0.41 5.95
C ILE A 138 -12.42 0.34 4.62
N CYS A 139 -13.54 0.31 3.87
CA CYS A 139 -13.67 1.03 2.60
C CYS A 139 -13.98 2.52 2.77
N ALA A 140 -13.95 3.03 4.02
CA ALA A 140 -14.25 4.41 4.37
C ALA A 140 -15.65 4.91 3.91
N SER A 141 -16.60 4.00 3.67
CA SER A 141 -17.97 4.35 3.23
C SER A 141 -18.82 5.09 4.27
N GLY A 142 -18.30 5.34 5.47
CA GLY A 142 -19.04 5.88 6.60
C GLY A 142 -20.01 4.91 7.28
N LYS A 143 -20.13 3.66 6.79
CA LYS A 143 -21.00 2.62 7.35
C LYS A 143 -20.27 1.74 8.37
N LYS A 144 -21.02 1.05 9.23
CA LYS A 144 -20.48 -0.04 10.07
C LYS A 144 -20.05 -1.23 9.20
N PHE A 145 -19.05 -1.97 9.64
CA PHE A 145 -18.49 -3.10 8.90
C PHE A 145 -19.55 -4.12 8.47
N LYS A 146 -20.41 -4.58 9.39
CA LYS A 146 -21.51 -5.52 9.10
C LYS A 146 -22.55 -5.01 8.08
N GLN A 147 -22.60 -3.70 7.83
CA GLN A 147 -23.55 -3.07 6.91
C GLN A 147 -22.92 -2.80 5.54
N CYS A 148 -21.63 -3.10 5.36
CA CYS A 148 -20.88 -2.81 4.15
C CYS A 148 -19.98 -4.01 3.78
N CYS A 149 -18.67 -3.95 4.00
CA CYS A 149 -17.73 -5.00 3.55
C CYS A 149 -17.83 -6.32 4.33
N GLY A 150 -18.49 -6.34 5.50
CA GLY A 150 -18.71 -7.55 6.30
C GLY A 150 -20.06 -8.23 6.03
N LYS A 151 -20.73 -7.90 4.92
CA LYS A 151 -21.95 -8.57 4.45
C LYS A 151 -21.63 -9.80 3.62
#